data_AF-Q97AC0-F1
#
_entry.id   AF-Q97AC0-F1
#
_cell.length_a   1.000
_cell.length_b   1.000
_cell.length_c   1.000
_cell.angle_alpha   90.00
_cell.angle_beta   90.00
_cell.angle_gamma   90.00
#
_symmetry.space_group_name_H-M   'P 1'
#
loop_
_entity.id
_entity.type
_entity.pdbx_description
1 polymer ?
#
loop_
_entity_poly.entity_id
_entity_poly.type
_entity_poly.pdbx_seq_one_letter_code
_entity_poly.pdbx_strand_id
1 'polypeptide(L)'
;MPDYIENLKVRKPSRDKKISLITRTGVDEIIRNCNNARDKAIISILYYSGCRVSEILSLKISDIVYEEYCVISHFHGKTGNRILGIIGYSTAYLRDYIKIKYDGD
;
A
#
# COMPACT_ATOMS: atom_id res chain seq x y z
N MET A 1 0.95 -35.23 -26.24
CA MET A 1 1.67 -34.64 -25.09
C MET A 1 2.93 -35.47 -24.84
N PRO A 2 4.06 -34.89 -24.43
CA PRO A 2 5.26 -35.67 -24.13
C PRO A 2 5.10 -36.57 -22.89
N ASP A 3 5.63 -37.79 -22.95
CA ASP A 3 5.44 -38.87 -21.96
C ASP A 3 5.90 -38.48 -20.54
N TYR A 4 6.87 -37.57 -20.41
CA TYR A 4 7.38 -37.11 -19.11
C TYR A 4 6.45 -36.17 -18.35
N ILE A 5 5.36 -35.69 -18.97
CA ILE A 5 4.37 -34.82 -18.33
C ILE A 5 3.22 -35.63 -17.70
N GLU A 6 3.05 -36.89 -18.11
CA GLU A 6 1.87 -37.70 -17.82
C GLU A 6 1.63 -37.91 -16.31
N ASN A 7 2.69 -37.93 -15.52
CA ASN A 7 2.64 -38.16 -14.07
C ASN A 7 3.00 -36.92 -13.23
N LEU A 8 2.99 -35.72 -13.81
CA LEU A 8 3.28 -34.49 -13.08
C LEU A 8 2.15 -34.15 -12.09
N LYS A 9 2.32 -34.50 -10.82
CA LYS A 9 1.42 -34.10 -9.73
C LYS A 9 1.55 -32.61 -9.43
N VAL A 10 0.81 -31.77 -10.16
CA VAL A 10 0.72 -30.34 -9.86
C VAL A 10 -0.13 -30.14 -8.61
N ARG A 11 0.47 -29.54 -7.57
CA ARG A 11 -0.30 -29.09 -6.40
C ARG A 11 -1.26 -27.99 -6.86
N LYS A 12 -2.55 -28.30 -6.92
CA LYS A 12 -3.58 -27.29 -7.12
C LYS A 12 -3.67 -26.46 -5.85
N PRO A 13 -3.57 -25.12 -5.91
CA PRO A 13 -3.79 -24.30 -4.73
C PRO A 13 -5.21 -24.56 -4.23
N SER A 14 -5.35 -24.78 -2.91
CA SER A 14 -6.66 -24.93 -2.29
C SER A 14 -7.48 -23.67 -2.56
N ARG A 15 -8.69 -23.85 -3.09
CA ARG A 15 -9.59 -22.76 -3.49
C ARG A 15 -10.32 -22.13 -2.28
N ASP A 16 -10.11 -22.66 -1.08
CA ASP A 16 -11.01 -22.42 0.07
C ASP A 16 -10.49 -21.43 1.12
N LYS A 17 -9.48 -20.61 0.82
CA LYS A 17 -9.21 -19.47 1.70
C LYS A 17 -10.23 -18.37 1.42
N LYS A 18 -11.33 -18.35 2.18
CA LYS A 18 -12.15 -17.15 2.35
C LYS A 18 -11.24 -16.03 2.87
N ILE A 19 -10.87 -15.11 1.99
CA ILE A 19 -10.15 -13.90 2.38
C ILE A 19 -11.18 -12.99 3.04
N SER A 20 -11.01 -12.74 4.35
CA SER A 20 -11.78 -11.72 5.04
C SER A 20 -11.25 -10.35 4.61
N LEU A 21 -12.03 -9.65 3.78
CA LEU A 21 -11.71 -8.30 3.34
C LEU A 21 -12.34 -7.28 4.29
N ILE A 22 -11.60 -6.21 4.54
CA ILE A 22 -12.13 -5.07 5.29
C ILE A 22 -13.08 -4.27 4.41
N THR A 23 -14.18 -3.78 4.99
CA THR A 23 -15.09 -2.85 4.32
C THR A 23 -14.51 -1.44 4.31
N ARG A 24 -14.95 -0.61 3.37
CA ARG A 24 -14.58 0.81 3.34
C ARG A 24 -14.89 1.52 4.66
N THR A 25 -16.07 1.23 5.24
CA THR A 25 -16.48 1.80 6.54
C THR A 25 -15.54 1.38 7.67
N GLY A 26 -15.08 0.12 7.67
CA GLY A 26 -14.11 -0.37 8.65
C GLY A 26 -12.76 0.35 8.54
N VAL A 27 -12.31 0.66 7.32
CA VAL A 27 -11.09 1.45 7.11
C VAL A 27 -11.26 2.87 7.64
N ASP A 28 -12.40 3.51 7.37
CA ASP A 28 -12.70 4.86 7.86
C ASP A 28 -12.73 4.88 9.40
N GLU A 29 -13.29 3.86 10.04
CA GLU A 29 -13.27 3.71 11.50
C GLU A 29 -11.84 3.54 12.04
N ILE A 30 -11.01 2.72 11.41
CA ILE A 30 -9.61 2.56 11.81
C ILE A 30 -8.87 3.90 11.73
N ILE A 31 -9.00 4.63 10.61
CA ILE A 31 -8.34 5.92 10.42
C ILE A 31 -8.82 6.95 11.45
N ARG A 32 -10.12 6.96 11.78
CA ARG A 32 -10.69 7.85 12.81
C ARG A 32 -10.13 7.58 14.21
N ASN A 33 -9.92 6.31 14.55
CA ASN A 33 -9.39 5.90 15.86
C ASN A 33 -7.85 5.99 15.95
N CYS A 34 -7.15 6.35 14.88
CA CYS A 34 -5.70 6.57 14.94
C CYS A 34 -5.40 7.89 15.67
N ASN A 35 -4.50 7.83 16.67
CA ASN A 35 -4.11 9.00 17.46
C ASN A 35 -2.96 9.80 16.82
N ASN A 36 -2.17 9.17 15.94
CA ASN A 36 -0.99 9.78 15.33
C ASN A 36 -1.22 10.07 13.84
N ALA A 37 -0.71 11.21 13.36
CA ALA A 37 -0.73 11.56 11.93
C ALA A 37 0.00 10.52 11.07
N ARG A 38 1.10 9.95 11.60
CA ARG A 38 1.86 8.87 10.95
C ARG A 38 0.99 7.65 10.66
N ASP A 39 0.24 7.20 11.66
CA ASP A 39 -0.52 5.95 11.56
C ASP A 39 -1.71 6.13 10.59
N LYS A 40 -2.34 7.31 10.60
CA LYS A 40 -3.34 7.70 9.57
C LYS A 40 -2.75 7.68 8.17
N ALA A 41 -1.56 8.24 7.97
CA ALA A 41 -0.90 8.26 6.67
C ALA A 41 -0.57 6.83 6.20
N ILE A 42 0.01 5.97 7.05
CA ILE A 42 0.37 4.59 6.68
C ILE A 42 -0.87 3.79 6.29
N ILE A 43 -1.92 3.80 7.11
CA ILE A 43 -3.13 2.99 6.88
C ILE A 43 -3.85 3.45 5.61
N SER A 44 -3.97 4.77 5.43
CA SER A 44 -4.59 5.31 4.22
C SER A 44 -3.79 4.97 2.96
N ILE A 45 -2.46 5.05 2.98
CA ILE A 45 -1.62 4.70 1.82
C ILE A 45 -1.72 3.20 1.51
N LEU A 46 -1.65 2.32 2.51
CA LEU A 46 -1.81 0.88 2.31
C LEU A 46 -3.14 0.56 1.62
N TYR A 47 -4.22 1.19 2.08
CA TYR A 47 -5.55 0.96 1.53
C TYR A 47 -5.72 1.51 0.10
N TYR A 48 -5.29 2.75 -0.16
CA TYR A 48 -5.50 3.40 -1.46
C TYR A 48 -4.53 2.93 -2.55
N SER A 49 -3.28 2.60 -2.20
CA SER A 49 -2.26 2.18 -3.18
C SER A 49 -2.18 0.66 -3.37
N GLY A 50 -2.72 -0.13 -2.43
CA GLY A 50 -2.57 -1.58 -2.41
C GLY A 50 -1.11 -2.03 -2.32
N CYS A 51 -0.20 -1.18 -1.80
CA CYS A 51 1.20 -1.52 -1.70
C CYS A 51 1.49 -2.52 -0.57
N ARG A 52 2.61 -3.22 -0.70
CA ARG A 52 3.09 -4.13 0.33
C ARG A 52 3.69 -3.29 1.47
N VAL A 53 3.53 -3.79 2.69
CA VAL A 53 4.12 -3.18 3.88
C VAL A 53 5.63 -2.93 3.73
N SER A 54 6.38 -3.84 3.09
CA SER A 54 7.81 -3.69 2.85
C SER A 54 8.17 -2.50 1.96
N GLU A 55 7.26 -2.12 1.06
CA GLU A 55 7.47 -1.02 0.12
C GLU A 55 7.24 0.33 0.80
N ILE A 56 6.32 0.42 1.77
CA ILE A 56 6.18 1.60 2.64
C ILE A 56 7.39 1.76 3.55
N LEU A 57 7.88 0.67 4.14
CA LEU A 57 9.06 0.73 5.01
C LEU A 57 10.32 1.24 4.31
N SER A 58 10.39 1.08 2.98
CA SER A 58 11.52 1.50 2.16
C SER A 58 11.28 2.84 1.45
N LEU A 59 10.10 3.44 1.62
CA LEU A 59 9.70 4.67 0.91
C LEU A 59 10.46 5.88 1.49
N LYS A 60 11.10 6.65 0.62
CA LYS A 60 11.73 7.92 0.98
C LYS A 60 10.88 9.09 0.53
N ILE A 61 11.11 10.26 1.11
CA ILE A 61 10.40 11.49 0.72
C ILE A 61 10.79 11.92 -0.70
N SER A 62 12.03 11.65 -1.11
CA SER A 62 12.47 11.85 -2.49
C SER A 62 11.65 11.04 -3.50
N ASP A 63 11.01 9.96 -3.05
CA ASP A 63 10.24 9.05 -3.90
C ASP A 63 8.77 9.50 -4.02
N ILE A 64 8.39 10.59 -3.33
CA ILE A 64 7.05 11.14 -3.25
C ILE A 64 7.01 12.43 -4.08
N VAL A 65 6.29 12.37 -5.21
CA VAL A 65 6.05 13.54 -6.06
C VAL A 65 4.59 13.95 -5.95
N TYR A 66 4.36 15.20 -5.51
CA TYR A 66 3.02 15.77 -5.44
C TYR A 66 2.62 16.31 -6.81
N GLU A 67 1.60 15.69 -7.40
CA GLU A 67 0.91 16.18 -8.59
C GLU A 67 -0.42 16.84 -8.21
N GLU A 68 -1.05 17.52 -9.17
CA GLU A 68 -2.28 18.28 -8.95
C GLU A 68 -3.42 17.44 -8.33
N TYR A 69 -3.53 16.17 -8.72
CA TYR A 69 -4.62 15.27 -8.30
C TYR A 69 -4.15 13.98 -7.60
N CYS A 70 -2.85 13.72 -7.55
CA CYS A 70 -2.32 12.49 -7.00
C CYS A 70 -0.93 12.66 -6.39
N VAL A 71 -0.52 11.67 -5.60
CA VAL A 71 0.86 11.54 -5.13
C VAL A 71 1.49 10.36 -5.86
N ILE A 72 2.49 10.62 -6.69
CA ILE A 72 3.26 9.57 -7.35
C ILE A 72 4.27 9.03 -6.34
N SER A 73 4.25 7.72 -6.12
CA SER A 73 5.20 7.03 -5.24
C SER A 73 5.98 5.95 -6.00
N HIS A 74 7.30 6.05 -5.93
CA HIS A 74 8.22 5.03 -6.44
C HIS A 74 8.41 3.94 -5.39
N PHE A 75 7.79 2.78 -5.61
CA PHE A 75 7.92 1.63 -4.73
C PHE A 75 9.01 0.69 -5.21
N HIS A 76 9.97 0.42 -4.34
CA HIS A 76 11.06 -0.51 -4.57
C HIS A 76 10.75 -1.87 -3.94
N GLY A 77 10.72 -2.94 -4.75
CA GLY A 77 10.43 -4.29 -4.30
C GLY A 77 11.43 -5.31 -4.84
N LYS A 78 11.43 -6.52 -4.24
CA LYS A 78 12.33 -7.63 -4.63
C LYS A 78 12.19 -8.02 -6.10
N THR A 79 10.99 -7.91 -6.66
CA THR A 79 10.66 -8.32 -8.04
C THR A 79 10.67 -7.14 -9.03
N GLY A 80 11.18 -5.98 -8.62
CA GLY A 80 11.26 -4.79 -9.45
C GLY A 80 10.55 -3.57 -8.85
N ASN A 81 10.78 -2.44 -9.50
CA ASN A 81 10.23 -1.15 -9.10
C ASN A 81 8.87 -0.94 -9.76
N ARG A 82 7.98 -0.24 -9.06
CA ARG A 82 6.73 0.24 -9.68
C ARG A 82 6.42 1.65 -9.24
N ILE A 83 5.72 2.37 -10.11
CA ILE A 83 5.24 3.72 -9.89
C ILE A 83 3.73 3.62 -9.70
N LEU A 84 3.21 4.16 -8.61
CA LEU A 84 1.78 4.18 -8.34
C LEU A 84 1.33 5.60 -7.99
N GLY A 85 0.20 6.01 -8.57
CA GLY A 85 -0.51 7.22 -8.18
C GLY A 85 -1.43 6.93 -6.99
N ILE A 86 -1.21 7.63 -5.89
CA ILE A 86 -2.07 7.62 -4.71
C ILE A 86 -3.09 8.75 -4.86
N ILE A 87 -4.37 8.43 -4.78
CA ILE A 87 -5.49 9.37 -4.97
C ILE A 87 -6.39 9.43 -3.74
N GLY A 88 -7.19 10.50 -3.64
CA GLY A 88 -8.19 10.66 -2.59
C GLY A 88 -7.62 11.22 -1.27
N TYR A 89 -8.30 10.97 -0.16
CA TYR A 89 -8.00 11.57 1.15
C TYR A 89 -6.65 11.14 1.75
N SER A 90 -6.04 10.07 1.25
CA SER A 90 -4.71 9.60 1.65
C SER A 90 -3.61 10.63 1.40
N THR A 91 -3.76 11.46 0.36
CA THR A 91 -2.79 12.52 0.04
C THR A 91 -2.76 13.61 1.10
N ALA A 92 -3.91 13.96 1.68
CA ALA A 92 -4.02 14.91 2.77
C ALA A 92 -3.34 14.38 4.04
N TYR A 93 -3.61 13.13 4.42
CA TYR A 93 -2.98 12.51 5.59
C TYR A 93 -1.45 12.41 5.45
N LEU A 94 -0.96 12.08 4.25
CA LEU A 94 0.47 12.06 3.98
C LEU A 94 1.09 13.46 4.09
N ARG A 95 0.45 14.48 3.52
CA ARG A 95 0.91 15.87 3.61
C ARG A 95 0.96 16.36 5.06
N ASP A 96 -0.07 16.08 5.85
CA ASP A 96 -0.11 16.44 7.27
C ASP A 96 1.03 15.79 8.05
N TYR A 97 1.30 14.51 7.79
CA TYR A 97 2.40 13.79 8.42
C TYR A 97 3.77 14.37 8.04
N ILE A 98 4.02 14.63 6.75
CA ILE A 98 5.28 15.22 6.30
C ILE A 98 5.44 16.62 6.90
N LYS A 99 4.39 17.44 6.91
CA LYS A 99 4.42 18.75 7.52
C LYS A 99 4.84 18.66 9.00
N ILE A 100 4.14 17.86 9.80
CA ILE A 100 4.47 17.69 11.23
C ILE A 100 5.92 17.21 11.44
N LYS A 101 6.43 16.39 10.53
CA LYS A 101 7.78 15.80 10.66
C LYS A 101 8.91 16.76 10.27
N TYR A 102 8.66 17.75 9.40
CA TYR A 102 9.69 18.61 8.80
C TYR A 102 9.49 20.13 9.03
N ASP A 103 8.29 20.61 9.39
CA ASP A 103 8.06 22.00 9.85
C ASP A 103 8.36 22.19 11.35
N GLY A 104 8.75 21.11 12.04
CA GLY A 104 9.04 21.10 13.48
C GLY A 104 10.50 21.32 13.86
N ASP A 105 11.36 21.68 12.90
CA ASP A 105 12.78 22.01 13.08
C ASP A 105 13.03 23.53 12.96
#